data_AF-A0A6A5AP73-F1
#
_entry.id   AF-A0A6A5AP73-F1
#
_cell.length_a   1.000
_cell.length_b   1.000
_cell.length_c   1.000
_cell.angle_alpha   90.00
_cell.angle_beta   90.00
_cell.angle_gamma   90.00
#
_symmetry.space_group_name_H-M   'P 1'
#
loop_
_entity.id
_entity.type
_entity.pdbx_description
1 polymer ?
#
loop_
_entity_poly.entity_id
_entity_poly.type
_entity_poly.pdbx_seq_one_letter_code
_entity_poly.pdbx_strand_id
1 'polypeptide(L)'
;MEPNMFPYDTPEGIEHWTLWSRLEMNHDDVKAYVESWIDTNAPHVQAWNYDDNPERSINIFHVHVYLQVASSSTKNSVLQGRPVESLTH
;
A
#
# COMPACT_ATOMS: atom_id res chain seq x y z
N MET A 1 6.59 -2.42 -0.75
CA MET A 1 5.54 -1.39 -0.83
C MET A 1 5.98 -0.20 -0.02
N GLU A 2 5.53 0.99 -0.42
CA GLU A 2 5.85 2.26 0.25
C GLU A 2 4.56 3.07 0.44
N PRO A 3 4.43 3.88 1.50
CA PRO A 3 3.30 4.79 1.62
C PRO A 3 3.29 5.76 0.45
N ASN A 4 2.12 6.02 -0.12
CA ASN A 4 2.03 6.99 -1.20
C ASN A 4 2.27 8.40 -0.61
N MET A 5 3.24 9.14 -1.16
CA MET A 5 3.57 10.50 -0.72
C MET A 5 2.48 11.52 -1.05
N PHE A 6 1.58 11.19 -1.97
CA PHE A 6 0.41 12.00 -2.34
C PHE A 6 -0.84 11.11 -2.27
N PRO A 7 -1.28 10.72 -1.06
CA PRO A 7 -2.41 9.82 -0.90
C PRO A 7 -3.70 10.50 -1.36
N TYR A 8 -4.59 9.71 -1.94
CA TYR A 8 -5.96 10.15 -2.22
C TYR A 8 -6.71 10.46 -0.92
N ASP A 9 -7.77 11.25 -1.04
CA ASP A 9 -8.74 11.44 0.04
C ASP A 9 -9.52 10.12 0.23
N THR A 10 -9.01 9.27 1.13
CA THR A 10 -9.57 7.96 1.42
C THR A 10 -10.45 8.01 2.68
N PRO A 11 -11.47 7.15 2.77
CA PRO A 11 -12.27 7.03 3.99
C PRO A 11 -11.41 6.70 5.22
N GLU A 12 -11.92 7.03 6.41
CA GLU A 12 -11.25 6.70 7.66
C GLU A 12 -10.91 5.20 7.76
N GLY A 13 -9.68 4.89 8.14
CA GLY A 13 -9.18 3.51 8.22
C GLY A 13 -8.73 2.92 6.88
N ILE A 14 -8.68 3.71 5.79
CA ILE A 14 -8.08 3.27 4.52
C ILE A 14 -6.75 4.01 4.30
N GLU A 15 -5.66 3.25 4.22
CA GLU A 15 -4.34 3.78 3.90
C GLU A 15 -3.97 3.52 2.44
N HIS A 16 -3.33 4.50 1.81
CA HIS A 16 -2.92 4.43 0.40
C HIS A 16 -1.40 4.18 0.30
N TRP A 17 -1.06 3.05 -0.29
CA TRP A 17 0.30 2.58 -0.55
C TRP A 17 0.57 2.41 -2.05
N THR A 18 1.84 2.40 -2.43
CA THR A 18 2.27 2.12 -3.80
C THR A 18 3.16 0.88 -3.80
N LEU A 19 2.83 -0.07 -4.69
CA LEU A 19 3.71 -1.17 -5.05
C LEU A 19 4.52 -0.74 -6.27
N TRP A 20 5.84 -0.81 -6.17
CA TRP A 20 6.76 -0.57 -7.29
C TRP A 20 7.43 -1.87 -7.70
N SER A 21 7.61 -2.07 -9.00
CA SER A 21 8.37 -3.20 -9.52
C SER A 21 9.23 -2.80 -10.72
N ARG A 22 10.42 -3.39 -10.80
CA ARG A 22 11.30 -3.32 -11.98
C ARG A 22 10.86 -4.27 -13.10
N LEU A 23 9.95 -5.18 -12.80
CA LEU A 23 9.38 -6.15 -13.72
C LEU A 23 7.88 -5.86 -13.86
N GLU A 24 7.33 -6.10 -15.05
CA GLU A 24 5.87 -6.14 -15.21
C GLU A 24 5.30 -7.30 -14.37
N MET A 25 4.19 -7.04 -13.68
CA MET A 25 3.51 -8.01 -12.83
C MET A 25 2.08 -8.17 -13.32
N ASN A 26 1.60 -9.41 -13.35
CA ASN A 26 0.18 -9.68 -13.57
C ASN A 26 -0.59 -9.64 -12.24
N HIS A 27 -1.91 -9.82 -12.30
CA HIS A 27 -2.78 -9.83 -11.11
C HIS A 27 -2.31 -10.83 -10.02
N ASP A 28 -1.95 -12.05 -10.41
CA ASP A 28 -1.54 -13.10 -9.46
C ASP A 28 -0.20 -12.75 -8.81
N ASP A 29 0.73 -12.15 -9.56
CA ASP A 29 2.01 -11.66 -9.04
C ASP A 29 1.80 -10.54 -8.01
N VAL A 30 0.92 -9.57 -8.32
CA VAL A 30 0.58 -8.46 -7.41
C VAL A 30 -0.05 -9.01 -6.14
N LYS A 31 -1.04 -9.90 -6.29
CA LYS A 31 -1.74 -10.52 -5.18
C LYS A 31 -0.79 -11.26 -4.25
N ALA A 32 0.02 -12.17 -4.80
CA ALA A 32 0.95 -12.96 -4.00
C ALA A 32 1.96 -12.09 -3.26
N TYR A 33 2.45 -11.02 -3.90
CA TYR A 33 3.37 -10.09 -3.26
C TYR A 33 2.69 -9.30 -2.13
N VAL A 34 1.51 -8.73 -2.38
CA VAL A 34 0.82 -7.87 -1.40
C VAL A 34 0.40 -8.69 -0.18
N GLU A 35 -0.14 -9.89 -0.36
CA GLU A 35 -0.51 -10.79 0.75
C GLU A 35 0.71 -11.15 1.60
N SER A 36 1.81 -11.56 0.97
CA SER A 36 3.06 -11.88 1.69
C SER A 36 3.64 -10.67 2.45
N TRP A 37 3.54 -9.47 1.85
CA TRP A 37 4.00 -8.23 2.48
C TRP A 37 3.13 -7.87 3.69
N ILE A 38 1.80 -7.99 3.58
CA ILE A 38 0.85 -7.76 4.67
C ILE A 38 1.11 -8.71 5.84
N ASP A 39 1.25 -10.01 5.57
CA ASP A 39 1.52 -11.02 6.61
C ASP A 39 2.78 -10.69 7.42
N THR A 40 3.80 -10.15 6.76
CA THR A 40 5.09 -9.84 7.38
C THR A 40 5.09 -8.49 8.12
N ASN A 41 4.51 -7.46 7.52
CA ASN A 41 4.70 -6.07 7.95
C ASN A 41 3.46 -5.47 8.62
N ALA A 42 2.27 -5.93 8.25
CA ALA A 42 1.01 -5.31 8.62
C ALA A 42 -0.10 -6.34 8.92
N PRO A 43 0.12 -7.34 9.80
CA PRO A 43 -0.83 -8.44 10.03
C PRO A 43 -2.17 -7.98 10.66
N HIS A 44 -2.29 -6.70 11.00
CA HIS A 44 -3.50 -6.07 11.52
C HIS A 44 -4.40 -5.47 10.41
N VAL A 45 -3.96 -5.51 9.15
CA VAL A 45 -4.78 -5.14 7.99
C VAL A 45 -5.96 -6.11 7.87
N GLN A 46 -7.17 -5.57 7.73
CA GLN A 46 -8.41 -6.34 7.73
C GLN A 46 -8.82 -6.76 6.31
N ALA A 47 -8.55 -5.91 5.34
CA ALA A 47 -8.82 -6.13 3.93
C ALA A 47 -7.89 -5.26 3.10
N TRP A 48 -7.73 -5.60 1.83
CA TRP A 48 -6.98 -4.78 0.89
C TRP A 48 -7.59 -4.87 -0.51
N ASN A 49 -7.30 -3.86 -1.32
CA ASN A 49 -7.59 -3.88 -2.75
C ASN A 49 -6.51 -3.08 -3.49
N TYR A 50 -6.46 -3.19 -4.81
CA TYR A 50 -5.58 -2.35 -5.62
C TYR A 50 -6.27 -1.90 -6.91
N ASP A 51 -5.79 -0.79 -7.48
CA ASP A 51 -6.16 -0.37 -8.83
C ASP A 51 -4.94 -0.34 -9.75
N ASP A 52 -5.20 -0.66 -11.02
CA ASP A 52 -4.27 -0.37 -12.09
C ASP A 52 -4.40 1.12 -12.41
N ASN A 53 -3.29 1.85 -12.41
CA ASN A 53 -3.25 3.23 -12.87
C ASN A 53 -2.92 3.24 -14.38
N PRO A 54 -3.91 3.35 -15.29
CA PRO A 54 -3.65 3.39 -16.72
C PRO A 54 -3.02 4.73 -17.16
N GLU A 55 -3.24 5.82 -16.42
CA GLU A 55 -2.63 7.13 -16.68
C GLU A 55 -1.26 7.22 -15.99
N ARG A 56 -0.31 6.42 -16.46
CA ARG A 56 1.05 6.37 -15.89
C ARG A 56 1.82 7.63 -16.25
N SER A 57 2.10 8.48 -15.26
CA SER A 57 3.08 9.57 -15.38
C SER A 57 4.53 9.08 -15.29
N ILE A 58 4.75 7.84 -14.83
CA ILE A 58 6.05 7.22 -14.59
C ILE A 58 6.11 5.88 -15.34
N ASN A 59 7.16 5.67 -16.16
CA ASN A 59 7.35 4.48 -16.98
C ASN A 59 8.05 3.33 -16.23
N ILE A 60 7.56 3.02 -15.03
CA ILE A 60 7.96 1.88 -14.20
C ILE A 60 6.66 1.23 -13.72
N PHE A 61 6.61 -0.11 -13.62
CA PHE A 61 5.42 -0.79 -13.11
C PHE A 61 5.10 -0.30 -11.70
N HIS A 62 3.89 0.20 -11.52
CA HIS A 62 3.34 0.54 -10.21
C HIS A 62 1.82 0.39 -10.18
N VAL A 63 1.31 0.02 -9.00
CA VAL A 63 -0.13 -0.03 -8.70
C VAL A 63 -0.40 0.64 -7.36
N HIS A 64 -1.59 1.21 -7.23
CA HIS A 64 -2.06 1.79 -5.97
C HIS A 64 -2.73 0.70 -5.14
N VAL A 65 -2.24 0.51 -3.92
CA VAL A 65 -2.74 -0.49 -2.99
C VAL A 65 -3.41 0.21 -1.81
N TYR A 66 -4.64 -0.18 -1.51
CA TYR A 66 -5.43 0.35 -0.41
C TYR A 66 -5.49 -0.69 0.70
N LEU A 67 -5.06 -0.32 1.90
CA LEU A 67 -5.03 -1.19 3.07
C LEU A 67 -6.07 -0.71 4.09
N GLN A 68 -7.01 -1.58 4.45
CA GLN A 68 -7.98 -1.29 5.48
C GLN A 68 -7.42 -1.63 6.86
N VAL A 69 -7.34 -0.63 7.72
CA VAL A 69 -6.95 -0.73 9.13
C VAL A 69 -8.11 -0.31 10.03
N ALA A 70 -8.07 -0.72 11.30
CA ALA A 70 -9.09 -0.35 12.27
C ALA A 70 -9.11 1.19 12.49
N SER A 71 -10.26 1.82 12.23
CA SER A 71 -10.45 3.28 12.24
C SER A 71 -10.10 3.96 13.57
N SER A 72 -10.14 3.24 14.69
CA SER A 72 -10.22 3.86 16.02
C SER A 72 -8.90 4.16 16.76
N SER A 73 -7.71 3.98 16.15
CA SER A 73 -6.48 4.54 16.75
C SER A 73 -5.29 4.61 15.79
N THR A 74 -4.45 5.65 15.91
CA THR A 74 -3.15 5.79 15.23
C THR A 74 -2.18 4.62 15.49
N LYS A 75 -2.47 3.80 16.52
CA LYS A 75 -1.71 2.58 16.85
C LYS A 75 -2.02 1.41 15.91
N ASN A 76 -3.10 1.49 15.14
CA ASN A 76 -3.50 0.49 14.17
C ASN A 76 -3.13 0.87 12.74
N SER A 77 -2.38 1.96 12.55
CA SER A 77 -1.84 2.30 11.24
C SER A 77 -0.73 1.33 10.84
N VAL A 78 -0.57 1.07 9.53
CA VAL A 78 0.56 0.30 9.01
C VAL A 78 1.89 0.95 9.38
N LEU A 79 1.93 2.29 9.47
CA LEU A 79 3.10 3.03 9.91
C LEU A 79 3.37 2.95 11.42
N GLN A 80 2.38 2.53 12.22
CA GLN A 80 2.50 2.37 13.68
C GLN A 80 3.09 3.60 14.40
N GLY A 81 2.77 4.81 13.92
CA GLY A 81 3.27 6.07 14.48
C GLY A 81 4.68 6.47 14.01
N ARG A 82 5.26 5.75 13.05
CA ARG A 82 6.49 6.17 12.36
C ARG A 82 6.16 7.17 11.24
N PRO A 83 7.00 8.19 11.01
CA PRO A 83 6.83 9.06 9.86
C PRO A 83 7.07 8.28 8.56
N VAL A 84 6.41 8.66 7.46
CA VAL A 84 6.63 8.07 6.13
C VAL A 84 8.12 8.09 5.74
N GLU A 85 8.81 9.15 6.12
CA GLU A 85 10.25 9.37 5.93
C GLU A 85 11.13 8.28 6.58
N SER A 86 10.61 7.55 7.55
CA SER A 86 11.33 6.41 8.16
C SER A 86 11.37 5.15 7.30
N LEU A 87 10.56 5.10 6.24
CA LEU A 87 10.51 3.98 5.30
C LEU A 87 11.29 4.26 4.00
N THR A 88 11.55 5.53 3.71
CA THR A 88 12.41 5.96 2.59
C THR A 88 13.88 5.82 3.00
N HIS A 89 14.65 5.01 2.26
CA HIS A 89 16.09 4.81 2.46
C HIS A 89 16.91 5.67 1.49
#